data_AF-A0A1Y3N8T0-F1
#
_entry.id   AF-A0A1Y3N8T0-F1
#
_cell.length_a   1.000
_cell.length_b   1.000
_cell.length_c   1.000
_cell.angle_alpha   90.00
_cell.angle_beta   90.00
_cell.angle_gamma   90.00
#
_symmetry.space_group_name_H-M   'P 1'
#
loop_
_entity.id
_entity.type
_entity.pdbx_description
1 polymer ?
#
loop_
_entity_poly.entity_id
_entity_poly.type
_entity_poly.pdbx_seq_one_letter_code
_entity_poly.pdbx_strand_id
1 'polypeptide(L)'
;MLIFKKYEIYNLYIRIKSPIILRGKSTGSVFDYKNNFFGNTYLYFDLKKGTSVKYENIIFKNYNPSSQQRVGIVTVISHSDDFHLQFYNCTFINVIDNNLVVNINPSNIYPIEKPQILYDKCNFL
;
A
#
# COMPACT_ATOMS: atom_id res chain seq x y z
N MET A 1 -19.97 -4.77 -4.73
CA MET A 1 -19.47 -3.42 -5.05
C MET A 1 -19.39 -2.67 -3.73
N LEU A 2 -18.20 -2.30 -3.26
CA LEU A 2 -18.08 -1.43 -2.08
C LEU A 2 -18.39 0.00 -2.54
N ILE A 3 -19.48 0.58 -2.05
CA ILE A 3 -19.92 1.94 -2.38
C ILE A 3 -19.63 2.82 -1.16
N PHE A 4 -18.67 3.73 -1.31
CA PHE A 4 -18.22 4.64 -0.24
C PHE A 4 -19.06 5.93 -0.22
N LYS A 5 -19.45 6.41 0.97
CA LYS A 5 -20.25 7.64 1.16
C LYS A 5 -19.35 8.88 1.23
N LYS A 6 -19.85 10.02 0.73
CA LYS A 6 -19.18 11.33 0.68
C LYS A 6 -18.70 11.76 2.08
N TYR A 7 -17.40 12.05 2.22
CA TYR A 7 -16.69 12.55 3.43
C TYR A 7 -16.16 11.55 4.47
N GLU A 8 -16.27 10.24 4.27
CA GLU A 8 -15.62 9.29 5.18
C GLU A 8 -14.18 9.02 4.72
N ILE A 9 -13.21 9.35 5.59
CA ILE A 9 -11.81 8.97 5.42
C ILE A 9 -11.71 7.50 5.83
N TYR A 10 -11.44 6.61 4.88
CA TYR A 10 -11.34 5.18 5.15
C TYR A 10 -9.88 4.79 5.36
N ASN A 11 -9.42 4.92 6.60
CA ASN A 11 -8.10 4.43 6.99
C ASN A 11 -8.21 2.96 7.41
N LEU A 12 -7.37 2.12 6.80
CA LEU A 12 -7.26 0.72 7.14
C LEU A 12 -5.95 0.49 7.90
N TYR A 13 -6.04 -0.02 9.12
CA TYR A 13 -4.87 -0.32 9.96
C TYR A 13 -4.67 -1.84 10.00
N ILE A 14 -3.55 -2.31 9.45
CA ILE A 14 -3.22 -3.74 9.39
C ILE A 14 -1.91 -3.98 10.13
N ARG A 15 -1.94 -4.78 11.20
CA ARG A 15 -0.73 -5.27 11.87
C ARG A 15 -0.25 -6.56 11.20
N ILE A 16 0.94 -6.52 10.61
CA ILE A 16 1.53 -7.64 9.87
C ILE A 16 2.34 -8.50 10.82
N LYS A 17 1.80 -9.67 11.19
CA LYS A 17 2.47 -10.67 12.04
C LYS A 17 3.02 -11.86 11.25
N SER A 18 2.57 -12.01 10.01
CA SER A 18 2.93 -13.07 9.07
C SER A 18 2.80 -12.56 7.65
N PRO A 19 3.41 -13.23 6.66
CA PRO A 19 3.19 -12.92 5.26
C PRO A 19 1.70 -12.89 4.90
N ILE A 20 1.26 -11.86 4.18
CA ILE A 20 -0.12 -11.74 3.69
C ILE A 20 -0.16 -11.37 2.20
N ILE A 21 -1.23 -11.80 1.53
CA ILE A 21 -1.53 -11.45 0.14
C ILE A 21 -2.92 -10.83 0.07
N LEU A 22 -2.98 -9.59 -0.43
CA LEU A 22 -4.21 -8.89 -0.78
C LEU A 22 -4.43 -9.07 -2.28
N ARG A 23 -5.33 -10.00 -2.62
CA ARG A 23 -5.54 -10.46 -4.00
C ARG A 23 -6.86 -9.94 -4.57
N GLY A 24 -6.75 -9.19 -5.67
CA GLY A 24 -7.88 -8.83 -6.52
C GLY A 24 -8.30 -9.95 -7.47
N LYS A 25 -9.40 -9.73 -8.20
CA LYS A 25 -9.86 -10.67 -9.25
C LYS A 25 -8.85 -10.72 -10.40
N SER A 26 -8.87 -11.79 -11.20
CA SER A 26 -8.02 -11.93 -12.38
C SER A 26 -8.23 -10.82 -13.42
N THR A 27 -9.44 -10.28 -13.50
CA THR A 27 -9.79 -9.11 -14.33
C THR A 27 -9.41 -7.77 -13.71
N GLY A 28 -8.75 -7.78 -12.54
CA GLY A 28 -8.51 -6.62 -11.70
C GLY A 28 -9.65 -6.37 -10.70
N SER A 29 -9.29 -6.08 -9.45
CA SER A 29 -10.18 -5.42 -8.50
C SER A 29 -9.86 -3.92 -8.45
N VAL A 30 -10.87 -3.07 -8.62
CA VAL A 30 -10.68 -1.61 -8.70
C VAL A 30 -10.95 -0.96 -7.35
N PHE A 31 -9.96 -0.22 -6.84
CA PHE A 31 -10.11 0.80 -5.80
C PHE A 31 -10.15 2.16 -6.48
N ASP A 32 -11.37 2.68 -6.68
CA ASP A 32 -11.59 3.99 -7.29
C ASP A 32 -11.86 5.04 -6.21
N TYR A 33 -10.93 5.97 -6.07
CA TYR A 33 -10.96 7.08 -5.13
C TYR A 33 -11.78 8.28 -5.65
N LYS A 34 -12.26 8.22 -6.90
CA LYS A 34 -13.11 9.23 -7.56
C LYS A 34 -12.62 10.68 -7.41
N ASN A 35 -11.30 10.88 -7.32
CA ASN A 35 -10.60 12.17 -7.17
C ASN A 35 -10.90 12.94 -5.88
N ASN A 36 -11.88 12.52 -5.09
CA ASN A 36 -12.42 13.25 -3.95
C ASN A 36 -12.40 12.42 -2.65
N PHE A 37 -12.19 11.11 -2.76
CA PHE A 37 -11.99 10.23 -1.62
C PHE A 37 -10.51 9.96 -1.46
N PHE A 38 -10.09 9.82 -0.22
CA PHE A 38 -8.78 9.30 0.11
C PHE A 38 -8.93 8.36 1.30
N GLY A 39 -8.11 7.31 1.30
CA GLY A 39 -8.06 6.32 2.35
C GLY A 39 -6.67 5.75 2.35
N ASN A 40 -6.06 5.67 3.53
CA ASN A 40 -4.70 5.20 3.68
C ASN A 40 -4.70 3.79 4.27
N THR A 41 -4.01 2.87 3.61
CA THR A 41 -3.73 1.55 4.18
C THR A 41 -2.42 1.60 4.96
N TYR A 42 -2.52 1.67 6.28
CA TYR A 42 -1.37 1.60 7.17
C TYR A 42 -0.97 0.15 7.42
N LEU A 43 0.22 -0.22 6.94
CA LEU A 43 0.84 -1.52 7.16
C LEU A 43 1.86 -1.39 8.29
N TYR A 44 1.55 -1.99 9.45
CA TYR A 44 2.43 -2.02 10.60
C TYR A 44 3.22 -3.31 10.64
N PHE A 45 4.51 -3.25 10.29
CA PHE A 45 5.43 -4.37 10.39
C PHE A 45 6.05 -4.38 11.79
N ASP A 46 5.84 -5.50 12.51
CA ASP A 46 6.44 -5.75 13.82
C ASP A 46 7.94 -6.09 13.69
N LEU A 47 8.64 -6.31 14.81
CA LEU A 47 10.09 -6.61 14.86
C LEU A 47 10.52 -7.94 14.19
N LYS A 48 9.59 -8.66 13.56
CA LYS A 48 9.84 -9.96 12.96
C LYS A 48 10.37 -9.83 11.53
N LYS A 49 11.59 -10.35 11.32
CA LYS A 49 12.26 -10.47 10.02
C LYS A 49 11.44 -11.19 8.94
N GLY A 50 11.71 -10.84 7.69
CA GLY A 50 11.21 -11.50 6.49
C GLY A 50 9.69 -11.43 6.31
N THR A 51 9.02 -10.50 6.99
CA THR A 51 7.56 -10.38 6.91
C THR A 51 7.18 -9.63 5.64
N SER A 52 6.24 -10.18 4.86
CA SER A 52 5.90 -9.64 3.54
C SER A 52 4.41 -9.33 3.35
N VAL A 53 4.11 -8.25 2.63
CA VAL A 53 2.78 -7.94 2.12
C VAL A 53 2.84 -7.91 0.60
N LYS A 54 1.95 -8.67 -0.07
CA LYS A 54 1.81 -8.63 -1.52
C LYS A 54 0.42 -8.14 -1.92
N TYR A 55 0.35 -7.07 -2.70
CA TYR A 55 -0.84 -6.67 -3.46
C TYR A 55 -0.78 -7.32 -4.83
N GLU A 56 -1.85 -7.98 -5.26
CA GLU A 56 -1.87 -8.75 -6.52
C GLU A 56 -3.16 -8.48 -7.32
N ASN A 57 -3.02 -8.10 -8.59
CA ASN A 57 -4.14 -7.85 -9.51
C ASN A 57 -5.10 -6.73 -9.04
N ILE A 58 -4.53 -5.60 -8.63
CA ILE A 58 -5.29 -4.47 -8.10
C ILE A 58 -5.11 -3.23 -8.97
N ILE A 59 -6.22 -2.54 -9.26
CA ILE A 59 -6.24 -1.27 -9.98
C ILE A 59 -6.55 -0.17 -8.97
N PHE A 60 -5.60 0.72 -8.71
CA PHE A 60 -5.81 1.93 -7.93
C PHE A 60 -6.06 3.09 -8.88
N LYS A 61 -7.18 3.79 -8.73
CA LYS A 61 -7.59 4.83 -9.68
C LYS A 61 -8.05 6.11 -8.99
N ASN A 62 -7.71 7.26 -9.59
CA ASN A 62 -8.20 8.59 -9.21
C ASN A 62 -7.81 9.00 -7.79
N TYR A 63 -6.61 8.63 -7.34
CA TYR A 63 -6.13 8.97 -6.00
C TYR A 63 -5.57 10.39 -6.01
N ASN A 64 -6.24 11.30 -5.30
CA ASN A 64 -5.85 12.70 -5.21
C ASN A 64 -6.08 13.23 -3.78
N PRO A 65 -5.05 13.23 -2.93
CA PRO A 65 -5.14 13.77 -1.59
C PRO A 65 -4.78 15.27 -1.56
N SER A 66 -5.05 16.08 -2.59
CA SER A 66 -4.61 17.49 -2.74
C SER A 66 -4.92 18.44 -1.56
N SER A 67 -5.63 17.98 -0.53
CA SER A 67 -5.90 18.68 0.73
C SER A 67 -5.21 18.05 1.96
N GLN A 68 -4.38 17.02 1.81
CA GLN A 68 -3.73 16.28 2.89
C GLN A 68 -2.25 16.02 2.60
N GLN A 69 -1.39 16.47 3.52
CA GLN A 69 0.04 16.22 3.42
C GLN A 69 0.40 14.83 3.96
N ARG A 70 1.41 14.17 3.35
CA ARG A 70 2.00 12.90 3.79
C ARG A 70 1.06 11.71 3.83
N VAL A 71 0.10 11.67 2.91
CA VAL A 71 -0.82 10.53 2.74
C VAL A 71 -0.50 9.82 1.44
N GLY A 72 -0.46 8.49 1.47
CA GLY A 72 -0.40 7.66 0.28
C GLY A 72 -1.48 6.59 0.30
N ILE A 73 -1.68 5.94 -0.84
CA ILE A 73 -2.57 4.76 -0.97
C ILE A 73 -2.19 3.70 0.07
N VAL A 74 -0.88 3.46 0.20
CA VAL A 74 -0.29 2.60 1.23
C VAL A 74 0.72 3.39 2.04
N THR A 75 0.67 3.25 3.37
CA THR A 75 1.68 3.76 4.29
C THR A 75 2.32 2.60 5.05
N VAL A 76 3.62 2.42 4.90
CA VAL A 76 4.39 1.44 5.66
C VAL A 76 4.90 2.11 6.94
N ILE A 77 4.66 1.47 8.07
CA ILE A 77 5.24 1.80 9.37
C ILE A 77 5.97 0.55 9.85
N SER A 78 7.29 0.61 9.95
CA SER A 78 8.11 -0.57 10.29
C SER A 78 9.10 -0.27 11.41
N HIS A 79 9.16 -1.20 12.38
CA HIS A 79 10.21 -1.26 13.40
C HIS A 79 11.34 -2.25 13.06
N SER A 80 11.27 -2.87 11.89
CA SER A 80 12.33 -3.68 11.28
C SER A 80 12.73 -3.09 9.94
N ASP A 81 14.00 -3.20 9.57
CA ASP A 81 14.47 -2.91 8.23
C ASP A 81 14.33 -4.11 7.27
N ASP A 82 13.92 -5.28 7.76
CA ASP A 82 13.69 -6.48 6.94
C ASP A 82 12.18 -6.72 6.71
N PHE A 83 11.51 -5.71 6.15
CA PHE A 83 10.13 -5.79 5.67
C PHE A 83 10.10 -5.89 4.15
N HIS A 84 9.07 -6.56 3.61
CA HIS A 84 8.87 -6.65 2.17
C HIS A 84 7.44 -6.24 1.78
N LEU A 85 7.34 -5.35 0.81
CA LEU A 85 6.10 -4.91 0.19
C LEU A 85 6.21 -5.10 -1.31
N GLN A 86 5.32 -5.90 -1.88
CA GLN A 86 5.26 -6.13 -3.32
C GLN A 86 3.91 -5.70 -3.88
N PHE A 87 3.94 -4.94 -4.98
CA PHE A 87 2.81 -4.74 -5.87
C PHE A 87 3.07 -5.57 -7.12
N TYR A 88 2.22 -6.56 -7.39
CA TYR A 88 2.37 -7.48 -8.51
C TYR A 88 1.17 -7.41 -9.44
N ASN A 89 1.41 -7.13 -10.72
CA ASN A 89 0.35 -6.95 -11.72
C ASN A 89 -0.71 -5.92 -11.28
N CYS A 90 -0.25 -4.81 -10.69
CA CYS A 90 -1.12 -3.70 -10.28
C CYS A 90 -1.13 -2.59 -11.33
N THR A 91 -2.21 -1.81 -11.37
CA THR A 91 -2.29 -0.63 -12.24
C THR A 91 -2.62 0.59 -11.40
N PHE A 92 -1.90 1.68 -11.60
CA PHE A 92 -2.10 2.97 -10.95
C PHE A 92 -2.55 3.96 -12.02
N ILE A 93 -3.78 4.45 -11.95
CA ILE A 93 -4.38 5.32 -12.97
C ILE A 93 -4.73 6.67 -12.33
N ASN A 94 -4.22 7.77 -12.88
CA ASN A 94 -4.53 9.12 -12.39
C ASN A 94 -4.30 9.22 -10.87
N VAL A 95 -3.10 8.82 -10.44
CA VAL A 95 -2.61 8.97 -9.07
C VAL A 95 -1.78 10.26 -9.05
N ILE A 96 -2.33 11.32 -8.47
CA ILE A 96 -1.80 12.69 -8.59
C ILE A 96 -0.69 12.97 -7.55
N ASP A 97 -0.73 12.29 -6.41
CA ASP A 97 0.22 12.47 -5.31
C ASP A 97 0.90 11.13 -4.97
N ASN A 98 1.14 10.82 -3.70
CA ASN A 98 1.88 9.61 -3.30
C ASN A 98 1.06 8.33 -3.46
N ASN A 99 1.59 7.34 -4.17
CA ASN A 99 1.09 5.96 -4.10
C ASN A 99 1.60 5.23 -2.83
N LEU A 100 2.77 5.60 -2.31
CA LEU A 100 3.41 4.94 -1.19
C LEU A 100 4.10 5.95 -0.27
N VAL A 101 3.86 5.83 1.03
CA VAL A 101 4.61 6.53 2.09
C VAL A 101 5.29 5.49 2.97
N VAL A 102 6.53 5.76 3.39
CA VAL A 102 7.34 4.79 4.14
C VAL A 102 7.97 5.47 5.35
N ASN A 103 7.63 4.97 6.54
CA ASN A 103 8.16 5.40 7.83
C ASN A 103 8.86 4.21 8.48
N ILE A 104 10.19 4.20 8.46
CA ILE A 104 11.00 3.13 9.04
C ILE A 104 11.74 3.70 10.24
N ASN A 105 11.54 3.08 11.40
CA ASN A 105 12.27 3.40 12.63
C ASN A 105 12.75 2.08 13.26
N PRO A 106 13.79 1.46 12.67
CA PRO A 106 14.20 0.12 13.03
C PRO A 106 14.93 0.14 14.37
N SER A 107 14.55 -0.74 15.29
CA SER A 107 15.31 -0.92 16.54
C SER A 107 16.56 -1.78 16.34
N ASN A 108 16.56 -2.60 15.29
CA ASN A 108 17.68 -3.45 14.89
C ASN A 108 17.87 -3.34 13.38
N ILE A 109 19.12 -3.36 12.93
CA ILE A 109 19.50 -3.37 11.51
C ILE A 109 19.91 -4.79 11.13
N TYR A 110 19.38 -5.29 10.02
CA TYR A 110 19.61 -6.63 9.51
C TYR A 110 20.13 -6.60 8.06
N PRO A 111 20.95 -7.58 7.65
CA PRO A 111 21.32 -7.72 6.25
C PRO A 111 20.08 -7.96 5.39
N ILE A 112 19.88 -7.10 4.38
CA ILE A 112 18.72 -7.17 3.49
C ILE A 112 19.12 -7.95 2.22
N GLU A 113 18.55 -9.14 2.04
CA GLU A 113 18.84 -10.01 0.88
C GLU A 113 17.88 -9.79 -0.30
N LYS A 114 16.72 -9.17 -0.06
CA LYS A 114 15.66 -8.95 -1.05
C LYS A 114 15.18 -7.51 -1.03
N PRO A 115 14.72 -6.96 -2.17
CA PRO A 115 14.12 -5.63 -2.19
C PRO A 115 12.99 -5.50 -1.15
N GLN A 116 13.02 -4.42 -0.36
CA GLN A 116 11.97 -4.13 0.63
C GLN A 116 10.69 -3.66 -0.04
N ILE A 117 10.79 -2.99 -1.19
CA ILE A 117 9.66 -2.48 -1.96
C ILE A 117 9.87 -2.90 -3.41
N LEU A 118 8.88 -3.56 -3.99
CA LEU A 118 8.94 -4.06 -5.35
C LEU A 118 7.64 -3.78 -6.11
N TYR A 119 7.74 -3.07 -7.22
CA TYR A 119 6.68 -2.97 -8.22
C TYR A 119 7.03 -3.90 -9.38
N ASP A 120 6.30 -5.00 -9.53
CA ASP A 120 6.56 -6.02 -10.54
C ASP A 120 5.34 -6.16 -11.46
N LYS A 121 5.58 -6.02 -12.78
CA LYS A 121 4.52 -5.98 -13.82
C LYS A 121 3.44 -4.92 -13.53
N CYS A 122 3.83 -3.80 -12.94
CA CYS A 122 2.90 -2.71 -12.64
C CYS A 122 2.84 -1.68 -13.77
N ASN A 123 1.65 -1.14 -14.01
CA ASN A 123 1.42 -0.06 -14.97
C ASN A 123 1.12 1.25 -14.22
N PHE A 124 1.67 2.36 -14.72
CA PHE A 124 1.45 3.70 -14.18
C PHE A 124 0.94 4.59 -15.34
N LEU A 125 -0.31 5.03 -15.24
CA LEU A 125 -1.08 5.69 -16.30
C LEU A 125 -1.67 7.02 -15.84
#